data_AF-A0A132PEP0-F1
#
_entry.id   AF-A0A132PEP0-F1
#
_cell.length_a   1.000
_cell.length_b   1.000
_cell.length_c   1.000
_cell.angle_alpha   90.00
_cell.angle_beta   90.00
_cell.angle_gamma   90.00
#
_symmetry.space_group_name_H-M   'P 1'
#
loop_
_entity.id
_entity.type
_entity.pdbx_description
1 polymer ?
#
loop_
_entity_poly.entity_id
_entity_poly.type
_entity_poly.pdbx_seq_one_letter_code
_entity_poly.pdbx_strand_id
1 'polypeptide(L)'
;MVRGLPRARTETGFRYGQIGSASLISLAHGTNDAQKTMGVIFLALISYGAASSSDTMPLWVVVACAVAIALGTYSGGWRIIRT
;
A
#
# COMPACT_ATOMS: atom_id res chain seq x y z
N MET A 1 -20.80 -8.78 -21.76
CA MET A 1 -21.74 -7.99 -22.58
C MET A 1 -20.99 -6.78 -23.15
N VAL A 2 -20.14 -6.98 -24.18
CA VAL A 2 -19.41 -5.88 -24.88
C VAL A 2 -19.31 -6.17 -26.39
N ARG A 3 -20.31 -6.87 -26.95
CA ARG A 3 -20.37 -7.19 -28.37
C ARG A 3 -20.96 -5.99 -29.10
N GLY A 4 -20.11 -5.15 -29.70
CA GLY A 4 -20.55 -4.07 -30.62
C GLY A 4 -19.76 -2.75 -30.58
N LEU A 5 -18.91 -2.52 -29.56
CA LEU A 5 -18.09 -1.30 -29.50
C LEU A 5 -16.76 -1.47 -30.26
N PRO A 6 -16.23 -0.41 -30.92
CA PRO A 6 -14.94 -0.44 -31.58
C PRO A 6 -13.86 -0.98 -30.63
N ARG A 7 -13.12 -2.03 -31.04
CA ARG A 7 -12.14 -2.75 -30.18
C ARG A 7 -11.21 -1.80 -29.42
N ALA A 8 -10.74 -0.75 -30.07
CA ALA A 8 -9.86 0.27 -29.49
C ALA A 8 -10.47 1.01 -28.28
N ARG A 9 -11.78 1.30 -28.28
CA ARG A 9 -12.44 1.98 -27.14
C ARG A 9 -12.66 1.03 -25.97
N THR A 10 -13.02 -0.21 -26.26
CA THR A 10 -13.21 -1.26 -25.25
C THR A 10 -11.89 -1.57 -24.55
N GLU A 11 -10.82 -1.81 -25.31
CA GLU A 11 -9.47 -2.05 -24.75
C GLU A 11 -8.98 -0.90 -23.90
N THR A 12 -9.18 0.35 -24.33
CA THR A 12 -8.80 1.54 -23.56
C THR A 12 -9.53 1.59 -22.22
N GLY A 13 -10.84 1.35 -22.21
CA GLY A 13 -11.64 1.30 -20.97
C GLY A 13 -11.24 0.17 -20.03
N PHE A 14 -10.98 -1.03 -20.58
CA PHE A 14 -10.48 -2.17 -19.79
C PHE A 14 -9.10 -1.90 -19.19
N ARG A 15 -8.21 -1.22 -19.93
CA ARG A 15 -6.86 -0.89 -19.45
C ARG A 15 -6.90 0.09 -18.28
N TYR A 16 -7.74 1.13 -18.36
CA TYR A 16 -7.96 2.04 -17.23
C TYR A 16 -8.57 1.33 -16.02
N GLY A 17 -9.55 0.43 -16.24
CA GLY A 17 -10.12 -0.41 -15.19
C GLY A 17 -9.07 -1.30 -14.52
N GLN A 18 -8.17 -1.92 -15.30
CA GLN A 18 -7.08 -2.74 -14.77
C GLN A 18 -6.10 -1.94 -13.93
N ILE A 19 -5.72 -0.73 -14.37
CA ILE A 19 -4.84 0.15 -13.60
C ILE A 19 -5.50 0.52 -12.25
N GLY A 20 -6.79 0.86 -12.27
CA GLY A 20 -7.55 1.15 -11.04
C GLY A 20 -7.60 -0.04 -10.09
N SER A 21 -8.00 -1.22 -10.58
CA SER A 21 -8.06 -2.44 -9.78
C SER A 21 -6.70 -2.88 -9.24
N ALA A 22 -5.64 -2.80 -10.06
CA ALA A 22 -4.28 -3.14 -9.63
C ALA A 22 -3.78 -2.18 -8.54
N SER A 23 -4.11 -0.89 -8.66
CA SER A 23 -3.75 0.12 -7.65
C SER A 23 -4.49 -0.14 -6.33
N LEU A 24 -5.79 -0.45 -6.37
CA LEU A 24 -6.58 -0.79 -5.19
C LEU A 24 -6.06 -2.04 -4.49
N ILE A 25 -5.73 -3.08 -5.25
CA ILE A 25 -5.13 -4.32 -4.72
C ILE A 25 -3.78 -4.01 -4.06
N SER A 26 -2.92 -3.25 -4.72
CA SER A 26 -1.62 -2.83 -4.16
C SER A 26 -1.78 -2.02 -2.89
N LEU A 27 -2.78 -1.14 -2.81
CA LEU A 27 -3.06 -0.35 -1.63
C LEU A 27 -3.54 -1.23 -0.48
N ALA A 28 -4.50 -2.11 -0.73
CA ALA A 28 -5.02 -3.05 0.28
C ALA A 28 -3.94 -4.01 0.79
N HIS A 29 -3.03 -4.45 -0.09
CA HIS A 29 -1.90 -5.27 0.30
C HIS A 29 -0.88 -4.47 1.12
N GLY A 30 -0.54 -3.25 0.69
CA GLY A 30 0.35 -2.35 1.41
C GLY A 30 -0.16 -1.98 2.80
N THR A 31 -1.48 -1.81 2.98
CA THR A 31 -2.07 -1.58 4.32
C THR A 31 -1.95 -2.78 5.24
N ASN A 32 -2.02 -4.01 4.72
CA ASN A 32 -1.82 -5.22 5.53
C ASN A 32 -0.36 -5.35 6.00
N ASP A 33 0.60 -5.07 5.12
CA ASP A 33 2.03 -5.08 5.48
C ASP A 33 2.40 -3.93 6.42
N ALA A 34 1.75 -2.77 6.26
CA ALA A 34 1.88 -1.65 7.19
C ALA A 34 1.47 -2.06 8.61
N GLN A 35 0.37 -2.79 8.78
CA GLN A 35 -0.10 -3.20 10.10
C GLN A 35 0.90 -4.13 10.81
N LYS A 36 1.57 -5.02 10.06
CA LYS A 36 2.60 -5.91 10.61
C LYS A 36 3.84 -5.13 11.06
N THR A 37 4.29 -4.18 10.25
CA THR A 37 5.46 -3.33 10.58
C THR A 37 5.16 -2.35 11.72
N MET A 38 3.97 -1.76 11.74
CA MET A 38 3.49 -0.92 12.84
C MET A 38 3.47 -1.66 14.17
N GLY A 39 3.02 -2.92 14.19
CA GLY A 39 3.00 -3.75 15.40
C GLY A 39 4.40 -4.01 15.98
N VAL A 40 5.40 -4.23 15.11
CA VAL A 40 6.80 -4.42 15.55
C VAL A 40 7.37 -3.12 16.13
N ILE A 41 7.13 -1.98 15.48
CA ILE A 41 7.59 -0.67 15.97
C ILE A 41 6.91 -0.32 17.30
N PHE A 42 5.61 -0.59 17.42
CA PHE A 42 4.86 -0.36 18.65
C PHE A 42 5.36 -1.25 19.80
N LEU A 43 5.66 -2.52 19.54
CA LEU A 43 6.26 -3.41 20.53
C LEU A 43 7.64 -2.92 20.98
N ALA A 44 8.45 -2.38 20.07
CA ALA A 44 9.74 -1.79 20.39
C ALA A 44 9.59 -0.53 21.27
N LEU A 45 8.60 0.32 21.00
CA LEU A 45 8.27 1.49 21.83
C LEU A 45 7.83 1.10 23.24
N ILE A 46 7.01 0.05 23.35
CA ILE A 46 6.61 -0.49 24.65
C ILE A 46 7.82 -1.03 25.41
N SER A 47 8.68 -1.78 24.73
CA SER A 47 9.90 -2.36 25.32
C SER A 47 10.89 -1.28 25.77
N TYR A 48 10.94 -0.15 25.07
CA TYR A 48 11.74 1.02 25.45
C TYR A 48 11.13 1.83 26.60
N GLY A 49 9.86 1.59 26.94
CA GLY A 49 9.12 2.33 27.98
C GLY A 49 8.52 3.66 27.51
N ALA A 50 8.50 3.93 26.20
CA ALA A 50 7.92 5.14 25.61
C ALA A 50 6.43 5.00 25.24
N ALA A 51 5.85 3.80 25.34
CA ALA A 51 4.43 3.54 25.14
C ALA A 51 3.95 2.43 26.08
N SER A 52 2.68 2.44 26.47
CA SER A 52 2.04 1.33 27.18
C SER A 52 1.26 0.45 26.22
N SER A 53 1.07 -0.83 26.54
CA SER A 53 0.20 -1.74 25.78
C SER A 53 -1.28 -1.35 25.83
N SER A 54 -1.66 -0.44 26.73
CA SER A 54 -2.99 0.18 26.78
C SER A 54 -3.13 1.42 25.88
N ASP A 55 -2.03 1.96 25.36
CA ASP A 55 -2.07 3.15 24.52
C ASP A 55 -2.52 2.82 23.10
N THR A 56 -3.21 3.79 22.49
CA THR A 56 -3.55 3.70 21.06
C THR A 56 -2.29 3.88 20.22
N MET A 57 -2.22 3.16 19.09
CA MET A 57 -1.13 3.27 18.11
C MET A 57 -0.77 4.76 17.86
N PRO A 58 0.48 5.18 18.13
CA PRO A 58 0.85 6.58 17.94
C PRO A 58 0.74 6.98 16.48
N LEU A 59 0.11 8.13 16.21
CA LEU A 59 -0.10 8.61 14.84
C LEU A 59 1.21 8.83 14.07
N TRP A 60 2.29 9.19 14.76
CA TRP A 60 3.60 9.35 14.13
C TRP A 60 4.17 8.03 13.60
N VAL A 61 3.88 6.88 14.25
CA VAL A 61 4.26 5.54 13.76
C VAL A 61 3.49 5.22 12.49
N VAL A 62 2.20 5.54 12.47
CA VAL A 62 1.33 5.35 11.31
C VAL A 62 1.84 6.14 10.11
N VAL A 63 2.15 7.43 10.33
CA VAL A 63 2.68 8.31 9.28
C VAL A 63 4.07 7.85 8.83
N ALA A 64 4.95 7.45 9.74
CA ALA A 64 6.29 6.96 9.39
C ALA A 64 6.23 5.70 8.51
N CYS A 65 5.39 4.72 8.88
CA CYS A 65 5.16 3.51 8.08
C CYS A 65 4.56 3.84 6.70
N ALA A 66 3.55 4.72 6.65
CA ALA A 66 2.91 5.12 5.39
C ALA A 66 3.92 5.79 4.45
N VAL A 67 4.75 6.70 4.98
CA VAL A 67 5.80 7.39 4.23
C VAL A 67 6.87 6.41 3.75
N ALA A 68 7.30 5.47 4.60
CA ALA A 68 8.29 4.45 4.23
C ALA A 68 7.79 3.53 3.10
N ILE A 69 6.54 3.08 3.16
CA ILE A 69 5.92 2.25 2.11
C ILE A 69 5.76 3.07 0.83
N ALA A 70 5.30 4.31 0.91
CA ALA A 70 5.18 5.19 -0.27
C ALA A 70 6.53 5.44 -0.93
N LEU A 71 7.57 5.75 -0.14
CA LEU A 71 8.95 5.92 -0.60
C LEU A 71 9.52 4.63 -1.21
N GLY A 72 9.29 3.48 -0.60
CA GLY A 72 9.72 2.18 -1.12
C GLY A 72 9.05 1.83 -2.44
N THR A 73 7.74 2.08 -2.56
CA THR A 73 6.98 1.87 -3.80
C THR A 73 7.46 2.79 -4.93
N TYR A 74 7.72 4.06 -4.61
CA TYR A 74 8.23 5.05 -5.57
C TYR A 74 9.67 4.76 -6.01
N SER A 75 10.55 4.39 -5.08
CA SER A 75 11.99 4.22 -5.34
C SER A 75 12.35 2.85 -5.93
N GLY A 76 11.62 1.79 -5.55
CA GLY A 76 11.94 0.40 -5.89
C GLY A 76 11.07 -0.21 -6.99
N GLY A 77 9.83 0.26 -7.16
CA GLY A 77 8.86 -0.37 -8.06
C GLY A 77 9.32 -0.42 -9.53
N TRP A 78 10.06 0.59 -9.98
CA TRP A 78 10.50 0.70 -11.39
C TRP A 78 11.61 -0.28 -11.78
N ARG A 79 12.36 -0.80 -10.80
CA ARG A 79 13.41 -1.80 -11.01
C ARG A 79 12.85 -3.23 -11.02
N ILE A 80 11.78 -3.47 -10.25
CA ILE A 80 11.07 -4.76 -10.15
C ILE A 80 10.16 -4.96 -11.37
N ILE A 81 9.49 -3.92 -11.87
CA ILE A 81 8.61 -3.98 -13.05
C ILE A 81 9.38 -4.28 -14.35
N ARG A 82 10.70 -4.07 -14.37
CA ARG A 82 11.54 -4.25 -15.56
C ARG A 82 12.25 -5.62 -15.62
N THR A 83 11.94 -6.54 -14.70
CA THR A 83 12.43 -7.93 -14.72
C THR A 83 11.26 -8.86 -14.94
#